data_AF-A0A6A4GMM1-F1
#
_entry.id   AF-A0A6A4GMM1-F1
#
_cell.length_a   1.000
_cell.length_b   1.000
_cell.length_c   1.000
_cell.angle_alpha   90.00
_cell.angle_beta   90.00
_cell.angle_gamma   90.00
#
_symmetry.space_group_name_H-M   'P 1'
#
loop_
_entity.id
_entity.type
_entity.pdbx_description
1 polymer ?
#
loop_
_entity_poly.entity_id
_entity_poly.type
_entity_poly.pdbx_seq_one_letter_code
_entity_poly.pdbx_strand_id
1 'polypeptide(L)' 'RFWRTLPTFKEVAKTWAEFKKEVLSHYPGALEVAEATTEDLKKVVSEFAKSGISNSKELGTYHQKFSIVADSLQE' A
#
# COMPACT_ATOMS: atom_id res chain seq x y z
N ARG A 1 2.54 0.18 21.01
CA ARG A 1 1.99 0.61 19.69
C ARG A 1 0.47 0.51 19.79
N PHE A 2 -0.26 1.57 19.43
CA PHE A 2 -1.71 1.71 19.60
C PHE A 2 -2.53 0.51 19.08
N TRP A 3 -2.32 0.10 17.82
CA TRP A 3 -3.07 -1.00 17.20
C TRP A 3 -3.08 -2.34 17.96
N ARG A 4 -2.12 -2.60 18.86
CA ARG A 4 -2.10 -3.82 19.70
C ARG A 4 -3.09 -3.79 20.86
N THR A 5 -3.62 -2.62 21.19
CA THR A 5 -4.62 -2.49 22.26
C THR A 5 -6.03 -2.75 21.76
N LEU A 6 -6.24 -2.81 20.44
CA LEU A 6 -7.54 -2.97 19.81
C LEU A 6 -8.13 -4.37 20.07
N PRO A 7 -9.43 -4.49 20.36
CA PRO A 7 -10.14 -5.76 20.49
C PRO A 7 -9.92 -6.70 19.30
N THR A 8 -10.01 -6.19 18.07
CA THR A 8 -9.82 -7.02 16.86
C THR A 8 -8.41 -7.59 16.71
N PHE A 9 -7.41 -7.03 17.39
CA PHE A 9 -6.07 -7.60 17.43
C PHE A 9 -5.97 -8.82 18.35
N LYS A 10 -6.77 -8.86 19.42
CA LYS A 10 -6.69 -9.89 20.47
C LYS A 10 -7.61 -11.07 20.21
N GLU A 11 -8.65 -10.88 19.42
CA GLU A 11 -9.66 -11.89 19.12
C GLU A 11 -9.25 -12.78 17.93
N VAL A 12 -9.04 -14.07 18.17
CA VAL A 12 -8.67 -15.05 17.13
C VAL A 12 -9.73 -15.21 16.05
N ALA A 13 -11.00 -14.97 16.40
CA ALA A 13 -12.12 -15.08 15.47
C ALA A 13 -12.24 -13.90 14.49
N LYS A 14 -11.49 -12.82 14.69
CA LYS A 14 -11.57 -11.62 13.87
C LYS A 14 -10.74 -11.75 12.61
N THR A 15 -11.34 -11.33 11.50
CA THR A 15 -10.69 -11.33 10.19
C THR A 15 -9.73 -10.15 10.06
N TRP A 16 -8.78 -10.28 9.13
CA TRP A 16 -7.90 -9.18 8.74
C TRP A 16 -8.68 -7.92 8.33
N ALA A 17 -9.81 -8.08 7.64
CA ALA A 17 -10.64 -6.97 7.18
C ALA A 17 -11.25 -6.19 8.37
N GLU A 18 -11.77 -6.89 9.37
CA GLU A 18 -12.31 -6.26 10.59
C GLU A 18 -11.22 -5.53 11.38
N PHE A 19 -10.04 -6.15 11.52
CA PHE A 19 -8.90 -5.51 12.17
C PHE A 19 -8.43 -4.26 11.42
N LYS A 20 -8.28 -4.34 10.10
CA LYS A 20 -7.90 -3.20 9.25
C LYS A 20 -8.90 -2.06 9.38
N LYS A 21 -10.19 -2.36 9.35
CA LYS A 21 -11.27 -1.38 9.50
C LYS A 21 -11.24 -0.68 10.87
N GLU A 22 -11.08 -1.44 11.96
CA GLU A 22 -10.97 -0.86 13.30
C GLU A 22 -9.73 0.04 13.40
N VAL A 23 -8.57 -0.42 12.93
CA VAL A 23 -7.34 0.39 12.90
C VAL A 23 -7.56 1.72 12.17
N LEU A 24 -8.14 1.69 10.97
CA LEU A 24 -8.36 2.89 10.15
C LEU A 24 -9.36 3.86 10.77
N SER A 25 -10.36 3.37 11.49
CA SER A 25 -11.35 4.22 12.18
C SER A 25 -10.72 5.20 13.18
N HIS A 26 -9.52 4.90 13.67
CA HIS A 26 -8.77 5.73 14.61
C HIS A 26 -7.84 6.75 13.93
N TYR A 27 -7.75 6.77 12.61
CA TYR A 27 -6.95 7.70 11.83
C TYR A 27 -7.84 8.47 10.86
N PRO A 28 -8.43 9.62 11.28
CA PRO A 28 -9.25 10.46 10.42
C PRO A 28 -8.49 10.85 9.15
N GLY A 29 -9.07 10.60 7.98
CA GLY A 29 -8.45 10.82 6.68
C GLY A 29 -7.70 9.62 6.10
N ALA A 30 -7.61 8.50 6.82
CA ALA A 30 -7.11 7.25 6.26
C ALA A 30 -8.21 6.57 5.43
N LEU A 31 -7.96 6.34 4.14
CA LEU A 31 -8.86 5.61 3.25
C LEU A 31 -8.70 4.09 3.45
N GLU A 32 -9.82 3.33 3.39
CA GLU A 32 -9.79 1.86 3.42
C GLU A 32 -9.05 1.27 2.22
N VAL A 33 -9.15 1.94 1.09
CA VAL A 33 -8.39 1.69 -0.14
C VAL A 33 -7.76 3.03 -0.49
N ALA A 34 -6.43 3.11 -0.48
CA ALA A 34 -5.78 4.27 -1.06
C ALA A 34 -6.17 4.27 -2.55
N GLU A 35 -6.88 5.29 -3.01
CA GLU A 35 -7.15 5.46 -4.43
C GLU A 35 -5.80 5.68 -5.11
N ALA A 36 -5.27 4.60 -5.69
CA ALA A 36 -4.12 4.69 -6.55
C ALA A 36 -4.54 5.51 -7.77
N THR A 37 -3.74 6.51 -8.11
CA THR A 37 -4.01 7.37 -9.26
C THR A 37 -2.99 7.12 -10.37
N THR A 38 -3.30 7.56 -11.58
CA THR A 38 -2.31 7.61 -12.67
C THR A 38 -1.08 8.46 -12.31
N GLU A 39 -1.24 9.42 -11.42
CA GLU A 39 -0.17 10.28 -10.89
C GLU A 39 0.82 9.47 -10.02
N ASP A 40 0.33 8.47 -9.28
CA ASP A 40 1.20 7.56 -8.52
C ASP A 40 2.05 6.69 -9.45
N LEU A 41 1.49 6.21 -10.57
CA LEU A 41 2.27 5.53 -11.61
C LEU A 41 3.35 6.44 -12.19
N LYS A 42 2.99 7.68 -12.56
CA LYS A 42 3.96 8.67 -13.07
C LYS A 42 5.07 8.93 -12.07
N LYS A 43 4.76 8.95 -10.78
CA LYS A 43 5.74 9.14 -9.70
C LYS A 43 6.73 7.99 -9.64
N VAL A 44 6.26 6.73 -9.71
CA VAL A 44 7.15 5.54 -9.75
C VAL A 44 8.06 5.60 -10.98
N VAL A 45 7.50 5.87 -12.16
CA VAL A 45 8.31 6.00 -13.39
C VAL A 45 9.35 7.11 -13.26
N SER A 46 8.96 8.27 -12.74
CA SER A 46 9.84 9.44 -12.59
C SER A 46 10.95 9.21 -11.57
N GLU A 47 10.69 8.46 -10.49
CA GLU A 47 11.70 8.08 -9.48
C GLU A 47 12.83 7.28 -10.14
N PHE A 48 12.49 6.23 -10.89
CA PHE A 48 13.46 5.34 -11.52
C PHE A 48 14.07 5.91 -12.80
N ALA A 49 13.38 6.80 -13.50
CA ALA A 49 13.97 7.57 -14.60
C ALA A 49 15.10 8.51 -14.09
N LYS A 50 14.96 9.07 -12.88
CA LYS A 50 15.98 9.94 -12.27
C LYS A 50 17.17 9.15 -11.72
N SER A 51 16.93 8.05 -11.03
CA SER A 51 18.00 7.22 -10.45
C SER A 51 18.70 6.32 -11.47
N GLY A 52 18.01 6.00 -12.57
CA GLY A 52 18.39 4.93 -13.48
C GLY A 52 18.12 3.54 -12.87
N ILE A 53 18.25 2.53 -13.73
CA ILE A 53 18.23 1.11 -13.36
C ILE A 53 19.51 0.50 -13.92
N SER A 54 20.40 0.09 -13.03
CA SER A 54 21.75 -0.39 -13.36
C SER A 54 21.89 -1.91 -13.20
N ASN A 55 20.95 -2.56 -12.52
CA ASN A 55 21.00 -3.99 -12.22
C ASN A 55 19.61 -4.63 -12.09
N SER A 56 19.59 -5.96 -12.06
CA SER A 56 18.36 -6.77 -11.99
C SER A 56 17.57 -6.56 -10.69
N LYS A 57 18.23 -6.26 -9.58
CA LYS A 57 17.57 -6.00 -8.30
C LYS A 57 16.78 -4.68 -8.34
N GLU A 58 17.38 -3.64 -8.92
CA GLU A 58 16.70 -2.36 -9.15
C GLU A 58 15.54 -2.52 -10.13
N LEU A 59 15.71 -3.30 -11.21
CA LEU A 59 14.63 -3.60 -12.14
C LEU A 59 13.47 -4.35 -11.46
N GLY A 60 13.77 -5.35 -10.63
CA GLY A 60 12.76 -6.07 -9.86
C GLY A 60 12.01 -5.16 -8.88
N THR A 61 12.73 -4.21 -8.26
CA THR A 61 12.12 -3.22 -7.36
C THR A 61 11.19 -2.27 -8.11
N TYR A 62 11.60 -1.79 -9.28
CA TYR A 62 10.75 -0.98 -10.15
C TYR A 62 9.48 -1.74 -10.55
N HIS A 63 9.63 -2.97 -11.04
CA HIS A 63 8.51 -3.81 -11.45
C HIS A 63 7.51 -3.99 -10.31
N GLN A 64 7.97 -4.38 -9.12
CA GLN A 64 7.10 -4.58 -7.96
C GLN A 64 6.34 -3.30 -7.60
N LYS A 65 7.03 -2.15 -7.52
CA LYS A 65 6.40 -0.86 -7.18
C LYS A 65 5.38 -0.45 -8.25
N PHE A 66 5.69 -0.64 -9.52
CA PHE A 66 4.80 -0.31 -10.62
C PHE A 66 3.55 -1.21 -10.62
N SER A 67 3.72 -2.53 -10.50
CA SER A 67 2.62 -3.48 -10.48
C SER A 67 1.63 -3.21 -9.35
N ILE A 68 2.08 -2.92 -8.13
CA ILE A 68 1.18 -2.63 -7.00
C ILE A 68 0.22 -1.46 -7.33
N VAL A 69 0.74 -0.41 -7.96
CA VAL A 69 -0.06 0.76 -8.33
C VAL A 69 -0.93 0.46 -9.54
N ALA A 70 -0.39 -0.25 -10.54
CA ALA A 70 -1.12 -0.62 -11.76
C ALA A 70 -2.29 -1.58 -11.48
N ASP A 71 -2.08 -2.59 -10.63
CA ASP A 71 -3.10 -3.56 -10.22
C ASP A 71 -4.23 -2.85 -9.45
N SER A 72 -3.90 -1.80 -8.69
CA SER A 72 -4.90 -0.99 -7.97
C SER A 72 -5.76 -0.12 -8.90
N LEU A 73 -5.36 0.03 -10.18
CA LEU A 73 -6.11 0.75 -11.22
C LEU A 73 -6.92 -0.17 -12.12
N GLN A 74 -6.68 -1.49 -12.07
CA GLN A 74 -7.51 -2.47 -12.76
C GLN A 74 -8.67 -2.84 -11.83
N GLU A 75 -9.85 -2.28 -12.11
CA GLU A 75 -11.12 -2.63 -11.45
C GLU A 75 -11.40 -4.13 -11.42
#